data_AF-A0A8J5IN88-F1
#
_entry.id   AF-A0A8J5IN88-F1
#
_cell.length_a   1.000
_cell.length_b   1.000
_cell.length_c   1.000
_cell.angle_alpha   90.00
_cell.angle_beta   90.00
_cell.angle_gamma   90.00
#
_symmetry.space_group_name_H-M   'P 1'
#
loop_
_entity.id
_entity.type
_entity.pdbx_description
1 polymer ?
#
loop_
_entity_poly.entity_id
_entity_poly.type
_entity_poly.pdbx_seq_one_letter_code
_entity_poly.pdbx_strand_id
1 'polypeptide(L)'
;MNESGADVVKTKIEARDGFIPFLMKRGHSCISNQSIRRLAGRAGVKRMSALIYQRTRAVLNVFARNLAQDALKYTEHATRKTMSTMDVIYALKHQGRTLYGFGA
;
A
#
# COMPACT_ATOMS: atom_id res chain seq x y z
N MET A 1 -12.95 -31.36 -18.12
CA MET A 1 -12.00 -30.53 -18.87
C MET A 1 -12.17 -29.11 -18.37
N ASN A 2 -11.06 -28.52 -17.94
CA ASN A 2 -10.99 -27.47 -16.93
C ASN A 2 -10.96 -26.10 -17.60
N GLU A 3 -12.10 -25.40 -17.67
CA GLU A 3 -12.14 -24.05 -18.28
C GLU A 3 -12.56 -22.95 -17.29
N SER A 4 -13.07 -23.28 -16.10
CA SER A 4 -13.55 -22.25 -15.15
C SER A 4 -12.47 -21.57 -14.29
N GLY A 5 -11.28 -22.18 -14.18
CA GLY A 5 -10.19 -21.65 -13.35
C GLY A 5 -9.50 -20.42 -13.96
N ALA A 6 -9.39 -20.38 -15.29
CA ALA A 6 -8.71 -19.29 -15.99
C ALA A 6 -9.57 -18.03 -16.07
N ASP A 7 -10.91 -18.15 -16.17
CA ASP A 7 -11.82 -17.01 -16.29
C ASP A 7 -12.03 -16.25 -14.98
N VAL A 8 -12.05 -16.94 -13.83
CA VAL A 8 -12.06 -16.30 -12.50
C VAL A 8 -10.72 -15.59 -12.26
N VAL A 9 -9.62 -16.16 -12.73
CA VAL A 9 -8.30 -15.54 -12.62
C VAL A 9 -8.20 -14.35 -13.59
N LYS A 10 -8.73 -14.44 -14.82
CA LYS A 10 -8.80 -13.31 -15.79
C LYS A 10 -9.65 -12.15 -15.28
N THR A 11 -10.86 -12.40 -14.78
CA THR A 11 -11.74 -11.33 -14.25
C THR A 11 -11.19 -10.70 -12.97
N LYS A 12 -10.43 -11.43 -12.15
CA LYS A 12 -9.79 -10.90 -10.93
C LYS A 12 -8.48 -10.15 -11.24
N ILE A 13 -7.76 -10.55 -12.29
CA ILE A 13 -6.57 -9.84 -12.78
C ILE A 13 -6.94 -8.54 -13.49
N GLU A 14 -8.03 -8.47 -14.25
CA GLU A 14 -8.50 -7.20 -14.83
C GLU A 14 -8.89 -6.16 -13.77
N ALA A 15 -9.27 -6.60 -12.56
CA ALA A 15 -9.44 -5.72 -11.41
C ALA A 15 -8.11 -5.21 -10.80
N ARG A 16 -6.95 -5.83 -11.13
CA ARG A 16 -5.62 -5.41 -10.63
C ARG A 16 -5.22 -4.02 -11.14
N ASP A 17 -5.70 -3.62 -12.32
CA ASP A 17 -5.43 -2.29 -12.88
C ASP A 17 -6.55 -1.27 -12.56
N GLY A 18 -7.75 -1.71 -12.20
CA GLY A 18 -8.89 -0.82 -11.93
C GLY A 18 -9.08 -0.44 -10.45
N PHE A 19 -8.88 -1.39 -9.52
CA PHE A 19 -9.32 -1.22 -8.13
C PHE A 19 -8.38 -0.35 -7.28
N ILE A 20 -7.07 -0.52 -7.45
CA ILE A 20 -6.06 0.24 -6.68
C ILE A 20 -5.97 1.70 -7.16
N PRO A 21 -6.07 2.02 -8.47
CA PRO A 21 -6.20 3.40 -8.91
C PRO A 21 -7.51 4.04 -8.47
N PHE A 22 -8.61 3.30 -8.37
CA PHE A 22 -9.92 3.85 -8.00
C PHE A 22 -9.99 4.28 -6.53
N LEU A 23 -9.52 3.44 -5.59
CA LEU A 23 -9.52 3.77 -4.16
C LEU A 23 -8.54 4.88 -3.78
N MET A 24 -7.50 5.11 -4.60
CA MET A 24 -6.43 6.05 -4.31
C MET A 24 -6.24 7.13 -5.38
N LYS A 25 -7.34 7.48 -6.08
CA LYS A 25 -7.40 8.61 -7.04
C LYS A 25 -7.82 9.92 -6.38
N ARG A 26 -8.41 9.89 -5.18
CA ARG A 26 -8.82 11.07 -4.43
C ARG A 26 -7.98 11.21 -3.17
N GLY A 27 -7.30 12.35 -3.01
CA GLY A 27 -6.85 12.80 -1.69
C GLY A 27 -5.35 12.95 -1.48
N HIS A 28 -4.64 13.63 -2.38
CA HIS A 28 -3.35 14.22 -2.01
C HIS A 28 -3.50 15.28 -0.88
N SER A 29 -4.72 15.77 -0.62
CA SER A 29 -5.03 16.75 0.42
C SER A 29 -5.28 16.17 1.82
N CYS A 30 -5.51 14.86 1.95
CA CYS A 30 -5.85 14.24 3.25
C CYS A 30 -4.68 14.32 4.25
N ILE A 31 -3.45 14.26 3.77
CA ILE A 31 -2.25 14.39 4.62
C ILE A 31 -1.96 15.87 4.83
N SER A 32 -2.24 16.38 6.03
CA SER A 32 -2.01 17.79 6.38
C SER A 32 -0.52 18.16 6.40
N ASN A 33 -0.21 19.43 6.14
CA ASN A 33 1.17 19.95 6.24
C ASN A 33 1.74 19.76 7.65
N GLN A 34 0.89 19.80 8.68
CA GLN A 34 1.28 19.59 10.06
C GLN A 34 1.74 18.14 10.30
N SER A 35 1.06 17.14 9.73
CA SER A 35 1.49 15.74 9.83
C SER A 35 2.86 15.51 9.19
N ILE A 36 3.11 16.11 8.03
CA ILE A 36 4.40 16.02 7.34
C ILE A 36 5.49 16.72 8.17
N ARG A 37 5.20 17.89 8.75
CA ARG A 37 6.14 18.59 9.63
C ARG A 37 6.48 17.78 10.88
N ARG A 38 5.51 17.09 11.49
CA ARG A 38 5.75 16.18 12.63
C ARG A 38 6.66 15.01 12.24
N LEU A 39 6.46 14.43 11.06
CA LEU A 39 7.32 13.36 10.53
C LEU A 39 8.75 13.85 10.31
N ALA A 40 8.91 14.99 9.63
CA ALA A 40 10.21 15.59 9.36
C ALA A 40 10.93 16.01 10.65
N GLY A 41 10.20 16.52 11.64
CA GLY A 41 10.75 16.86 12.96
C GLY A 41 11.31 15.62 13.68
N ARG A 42 10.59 14.48 13.63
CA ARG A 42 11.12 13.20 14.17
C ARG A 42 12.36 12.71 13.43
N ALA A 43 12.48 13.04 12.15
CA ALA A 43 13.65 12.72 11.33
C ALA A 43 14.82 13.73 11.50
N GLY A 44 14.70 14.74 12.38
CA GLY A 44 15.75 15.73 12.62
C GLY A 44 15.84 16.86 11.59
N VAL A 45 14.79 17.06 10.77
CA VAL A 45 14.79 18.08 9.71
C VAL A 45 14.52 19.47 10.29
N LYS A 46 15.51 20.37 10.20
CA LYS A 46 15.46 21.74 10.76
C LYS A 46 14.69 22.76 9.90
N ARG A 47 14.73 22.62 8.57
CA ARG A 47 14.07 23.50 7.59
C ARG A 47 13.58 22.67 6.41
N MET A 48 12.41 23.01 5.88
CA MET A 48 11.79 22.32 4.76
C MET A 48 11.32 23.33 3.72
N SER A 49 11.53 23.02 2.44
CA SER A 49 10.96 23.75 1.32
C SER A 49 9.47 23.40 1.13
N ALA A 50 8.70 24.33 0.55
CA ALA A 50 7.26 24.14 0.30
C ALA A 50 6.96 22.95 -0.65
N LEU A 51 7.85 22.65 -1.60
CA LEU A 51 7.66 21.54 -2.56
C LEU A 51 7.72 20.16 -1.90
N ILE A 52 8.33 20.06 -0.70
CA ILE A 52 8.46 18.80 0.03
C ILE A 52 7.09 18.28 0.48
N TYR A 53 6.11 19.16 0.77
CA TYR A 53 4.77 18.71 1.16
C TYR A 53 4.12 17.87 0.06
N GLN A 54 4.17 18.34 -1.20
CA GLN A 54 3.60 17.64 -2.33
C GLN A 54 4.42 16.40 -2.72
N ARG A 55 5.76 16.50 -2.75
CA ARG A 55 6.65 15.36 -3.02
C ARG A 55 6.44 14.23 -2.03
N THR A 56 6.36 14.54 -0.73
CA THR A 56 6.16 13.53 0.33
C THR A 56 4.83 12.78 0.16
N ARG A 57 3.76 13.50 -0.18
CA ARG A 57 2.45 12.87 -0.47
C ARG A 57 2.53 11.90 -1.65
N ALA A 58 3.25 12.26 -2.71
CA ALA A 58 3.43 11.37 -3.86
C ALA A 58 4.22 10.10 -3.48
N VAL A 59 5.31 10.25 -2.72
CA VAL A 59 6.13 9.11 -2.25
C VAL A 59 5.32 8.19 -1.34
N LEU A 60 4.57 8.74 -0.38
CA LEU A 60 3.72 7.95 0.51
C LEU A 60 2.64 7.17 -0.25
N ASN A 61 2.09 7.77 -1.31
CA ASN A 61 1.09 7.11 -2.14
C ASN A 61 1.69 5.92 -2.90
N VAL A 62 2.86 6.10 -3.53
CA VAL A 62 3.57 5.00 -4.20
C VAL A 62 3.91 3.88 -3.22
N PHE A 63 4.42 4.23 -2.03
CA PHE A 63 4.74 3.24 -1.00
C PHE A 63 3.52 2.41 -0.59
N ALA A 64 2.39 3.05 -0.30
CA ALA A 64 1.16 2.37 0.11
C ALA A 64 0.60 1.48 -1.00
N ARG A 65 0.65 1.93 -2.26
CA ARG A 65 0.20 1.10 -3.41
C ARG A 65 1.05 -0.14 -3.57
N ASN A 66 2.36 -0.01 -3.52
CA ASN A 66 3.27 -1.15 -3.67
C ASN A 66 3.07 -2.17 -2.54
N LEU A 67 2.96 -1.69 -1.30
CA LEU A 67 2.70 -2.56 -0.15
C LEU A 67 1.35 -3.28 -0.26
N ALA A 68 0.28 -2.58 -0.66
CA ALA A 68 -1.04 -3.17 -0.84
C ALA A 68 -1.05 -4.23 -1.95
N GLN A 69 -0.38 -3.98 -3.08
CA GLN A 69 -0.23 -4.95 -4.16
C GLN A 69 0.48 -6.23 -3.70
N ASP A 70 1.56 -6.09 -2.93
CA ASP A 70 2.29 -7.24 -2.42
C ASP A 70 1.47 -8.03 -1.38
N ALA A 71 0.76 -7.33 -0.48
CA ALA A 71 -0.12 -7.97 0.48
C ALA A 71 -1.28 -8.71 -0.22
N LEU A 72 -1.86 -8.12 -1.28
CA LEU A 72 -2.92 -8.75 -2.06
C LEU A 72 -2.49 -10.08 -2.67
N LYS A 73 -1.24 -10.22 -3.13
CA LYS A 73 -0.71 -11.49 -3.66
C LYS A 73 -0.82 -12.62 -2.63
N TYR A 74 -0.54 -12.34 -1.36
CA TYR A 74 -0.67 -13.33 -0.28
C TYR A 74 -2.13 -13.66 0.04
N THR A 75 -3.03 -12.66 -0.02
CA THR A 75 -4.47 -12.90 0.19
C THR A 75 -5.07 -13.75 -0.92
N GLU A 76 -4.66 -13.49 -2.18
CA GLU A 76 -5.09 -14.24 -3.36
C GLU A 76 -4.55 -15.68 -3.33
N HIS A 77 -3.28 -15.85 -2.93
CA HIS A 77 -2.68 -17.17 -2.78
C HIS A 77 -3.43 -18.03 -1.76
N ALA A 78 -3.88 -17.42 -0.66
CA ALA A 78 -4.68 -18.09 0.36
C ALA A 78 -6.18 -18.17 0.01
N THR A 79 -6.60 -17.75 -1.19
CA THR A 79 -8.00 -17.72 -1.67
C THR A 79 -8.97 -16.94 -0.75
N ARG A 80 -8.46 -16.01 0.06
CA ARG A 80 -9.25 -15.18 0.98
C ARG A 80 -9.75 -13.92 0.26
N LYS A 81 -10.93 -13.43 0.66
CA LYS A 81 -11.49 -12.15 0.19
C LYS A 81 -11.06 -10.95 1.05
N THR A 82 -10.61 -11.21 2.28
CA THR A 82 -10.22 -10.19 3.27
C THR A 82 -8.73 -10.31 3.56
N MET A 83 -8.03 -9.18 3.56
CA MET A 83 -6.62 -9.10 3.93
C MET A 83 -6.44 -9.23 5.44
N SER A 84 -5.56 -10.14 5.87
CA SER A 84 -5.16 -10.28 7.27
C SER A 84 -3.89 -9.47 7.56
N THR A 85 -3.65 -9.17 8.84
CA THR A 85 -2.43 -8.52 9.31
C THR A 85 -1.16 -9.29 8.89
N MET A 86 -1.23 -10.63 8.88
CA MET A 86 -0.11 -11.48 8.46
C MET A 86 0.29 -11.26 7.01
N ASP A 87 -0.68 -11.02 6.12
CA ASP A 87 -0.42 -10.78 4.70
C ASP A 87 0.39 -9.48 4.49
N VAL A 88 0.13 -8.47 5.33
CA VAL A 88 0.88 -7.21 5.34
C VAL A 88 2.28 -7.41 5.93
N ILE A 89 2.42 -8.17 7.03
CA ILE A 89 3.73 -8.46 7.64
C ILE A 89 4.62 -9.23 6.65
N TYR A 90 4.07 -10.21 5.93
CA TYR A 90 4.82 -10.96 4.93
C TYR A 90 5.21 -10.10 3.73
N ALA A 91 4.33 -9.24 3.24
CA ALA A 91 4.66 -8.26 2.21
C ALA A 91 5.79 -7.30 2.65
N LEU A 92 5.73 -6.82 3.89
CA LEU A 92 6.76 -5.97 4.49
C LEU A 92 8.10 -6.70 4.66
N LYS A 93 8.07 -7.98 5.08
CA LYS A 93 9.27 -8.84 5.17
C LYS A 93 9.90 -9.05 3.79
N HIS A 94 9.09 -9.23 2.75
CA HIS A 94 9.57 -9.36 1.37
C HIS A 94 10.29 -8.09 0.88
N GLN A 95 9.80 -6.92 1.28
CA GLN A 95 10.45 -5.62 0.98
C GLN A 95 11.63 -5.28 1.91
N GLY A 96 12.05 -6.19 2.80
CA GLY A 96 13.14 -5.98 3.76
C GLY A 96 12.81 -5.03 4.91
N ARG A 97 11.52 -4.80 5.20
CA ARG A 97 11.03 -3.87 6.25
C ARG A 97 10.25 -4.63 7.31
N THR A 98 10.92 -5.41 8.15
CA THR A 98 10.25 -6.22 9.18
C THR A 98 9.54 -5.34 10.21
N LEU A 99 8.24 -5.59 10.38
CA LEU A 99 7.39 -4.91 11.37
C LEU A 99 7.09 -5.85 12.53
N TYR A 100 7.35 -5.40 13.76
CA TYR A 100 7.14 -6.15 15.00
C TYR A 100 5.88 -5.68 15.73
N GLY A 101 5.33 -6.53 16.61
CA GLY A 101 4.20 -6.19 17.50
C GLY A 101 2.80 -6.48 16.94
N PHE A 102 2.71 -7.28 15.87
CA PHE A 102 1.45 -7.59 15.18
C PHE A 102 1.16 -9.09 15.02
N GLY A 103 1.83 -9.94 15.80
CA GLY A 103 1.47 -11.36 15.94
C GLY A 103 0.45 -11.52 17.07
N ALA A 104 -0.76 -11.94 16.72
CA ALA A 104 -1.75 -12.42 17.69
C ALA A 104 -1.57 -13.93 17.87
#